data_AF-A0A8I2KHP7-F1
#
_entry.id   AF-A0A8I2KHP7-F1
#
_cell.length_a   1.000
_cell.length_b   1.000
_cell.length_c   1.000
_cell.angle_alpha   90.00
_cell.angle_beta   90.00
_cell.angle_gamma   90.00
#
_symmetry.space_group_name_H-M   'P 1'
#
loop_
_entity.id
_entity.type
_entity.pdbx_description
1 polymer ?
#
loop_
_entity_poly.entity_id
_entity_poly.type
_entity_poly.pdbx_seq_one_letter_code
_entity_poly.pdbx_strand_id
1 'polypeptide(L)'
;MERHVRTMLKLREIDRNFKRRSFNDGVYSATFPFVELANDKPVKILKPIYLGQDDPSRILDHGNKWLFTVNRLKQLLPRDIVFAVEGPTGQSSRRRAFQEAIDQFRASDIQVVDATREHELLEAVRS
;
A
#
# COMPACT_ATOMS: atom_id res chain seq x y z
N MET A 1 -3.72 -11.21 1.40
CA MET A 1 -3.53 -9.79 1.77
C MET A 1 -4.76 -8.89 1.52
N GLU A 2 -5.13 -8.49 0.29
CA GLU A 2 -6.26 -7.54 0.08
C GLU A 2 -7.57 -7.96 0.76
N ARG A 3 -7.96 -9.24 0.66
CA ARG A 3 -9.16 -9.77 1.34
C ARG A 3 -9.10 -9.59 2.85
N HIS A 4 -7.93 -9.79 3.47
CA HIS A 4 -7.75 -9.65 4.90
C HIS A 4 -7.97 -8.19 5.33
N VAL A 5 -7.29 -7.24 4.67
CA VAL A 5 -7.50 -5.80 4.92
C VAL A 5 -8.96 -5.40 4.69
N ARG A 6 -9.61 -5.90 3.63
CA ARG A 6 -11.04 -5.63 3.37
C ARG A 6 -11.93 -6.10 4.52
N THR A 7 -11.69 -7.30 5.04
CA THR A 7 -12.43 -7.83 6.20
C THR A 7 -12.21 -6.96 7.43
N MET A 8 -10.98 -6.53 7.71
CA MET A 8 -10.65 -5.66 8.84
C MET A 8 -11.38 -4.32 8.78
N LEU A 9 -11.36 -3.65 7.62
CA LEU A 9 -12.06 -2.38 7.43
C LEU A 9 -13.57 -2.52 7.59
N LYS A 10 -14.15 -3.61 7.09
CA LYS A 10 -15.59 -3.92 7.22
C LYS A 10 -16.02 -4.11 8.67
N LEU A 11 -15.23 -4.86 9.45
CA LEU A 11 -15.51 -5.12 10.87
C LEU A 11 -15.58 -3.83 11.71
N ARG A 12 -14.97 -2.74 11.24
CA ARG A 12 -14.96 -1.44 11.92
C ARG A 12 -15.84 -0.39 11.23
N GLU A 13 -16.61 -0.78 10.22
CA GLU A 13 -17.46 0.09 9.39
C GLU A 13 -16.71 1.25 8.67
N ILE A 14 -15.39 1.11 8.52
CA ILE A 14 -14.52 2.11 7.88
C ILE A 14 -14.53 1.96 6.35
N ASP A 15 -14.90 0.78 5.84
CA ASP A 15 -14.88 0.47 4.42
C ASP A 15 -15.82 1.34 3.58
N ARG A 16 -16.87 1.93 4.18
CA ARG A 16 -17.87 2.77 3.49
C ARG A 16 -17.25 3.96 2.76
N ASN A 17 -16.12 4.47 3.26
CA ASN A 17 -15.43 5.62 2.67
C ASN A 17 -14.44 5.21 1.56
N PHE A 18 -14.07 3.93 1.46
CA PHE A 18 -13.05 3.45 0.54
C PHE A 18 -13.66 2.73 -0.66
N LYS A 19 -13.33 3.21 -1.86
CA LYS A 19 -13.73 2.59 -3.13
C LYS A 19 -12.52 2.13 -3.93
N ARG A 20 -12.70 1.10 -4.75
CA ARG A 20 -11.70 0.73 -5.75
C ARG A 20 -11.69 1.79 -6.86
N ARG A 21 -10.53 2.34 -7.21
CA ARG A 21 -10.39 3.36 -8.26
C ARG A 21 -9.13 3.12 -9.11
N SER A 22 -9.24 3.41 -10.41
CA SER A 22 -8.11 3.37 -11.34
C SER A 22 -7.62 4.77 -11.64
N PHE A 23 -6.31 4.92 -11.81
CA PHE A 23 -5.65 6.15 -12.23
C PHE A 23 -4.88 5.87 -13.51
N ASN A 24 -4.97 6.77 -14.48
CA ASN A 24 -4.39 6.63 -15.80
C ASN A 24 -3.90 7.99 -16.30
N ASP A 25 -2.62 8.07 -16.70
CA ASP A 25 -1.99 9.29 -17.24
C ASP A 25 -1.95 9.32 -18.78
N GLY A 26 -2.70 8.42 -19.43
CA GLY A 26 -2.72 8.19 -20.88
C GLY A 26 -1.73 7.13 -21.36
N VAL A 27 -0.76 6.72 -20.54
CA VAL A 27 0.29 5.75 -20.89
C VAL A 27 0.34 4.58 -19.90
N TYR A 28 0.24 4.89 -18.62
CA TYR A 28 0.34 3.94 -17.52
C TYR A 28 -0.93 3.97 -16.68
N SER A 29 -1.42 2.79 -16.29
CA SER A 29 -2.62 2.65 -15.47
C SER A 29 -2.37 1.76 -14.26
N ALA A 30 -2.89 2.16 -13.11
CA ALA A 30 -2.90 1.35 -11.91
C ALA A 30 -4.22 1.47 -11.15
N THR A 31 -4.63 0.36 -10.53
CA THR A 31 -5.85 0.28 -9.73
C THR A 31 -5.51 0.13 -8.25
N PHE A 32 -6.09 1.00 -7.43
CA PHE A 32 -5.97 0.93 -5.98
C PHE A 32 -7.26 0.38 -5.38
N PRO A 33 -7.18 -0.60 -4.47
CA PRO A 33 -8.36 -1.30 -3.96
C PRO A 33 -9.15 -0.50 -2.91
N PHE A 34 -8.51 0.48 -2.27
CA PHE A 34 -9.10 1.34 -1.25
C PHE A 34 -8.63 2.78 -1.49
N VAL A 35 -9.54 3.60 -1.99
CA VAL A 35 -9.34 5.04 -2.20
C VAL A 35 -10.48 5.77 -1.51
N GLU A 36 -10.13 6.66 -0.58
CA GLU A 36 -11.08 7.55 0.07
C GLU A 36 -11.32 8.78 -0.79
N LEU A 37 -12.58 9.19 -0.89
CA LEU A 37 -13.00 10.34 -1.68
C LEU A 37 -13.62 11.42 -0.79
N ALA A 38 -13.18 12.66 -0.98
CA ALA A 38 -13.88 13.85 -0.46
C ALA A 38 -14.32 14.70 -1.65
N ASN A 39 -15.62 14.97 -1.77
CA ASN A 39 -16.20 15.70 -2.91
C ASN A 39 -15.74 15.13 -4.28
N ASP A 40 -15.80 13.80 -4.40
CA ASP A 40 -15.36 12.99 -5.56
C ASP A 40 -13.86 13.06 -5.91
N LYS A 41 -13.07 13.81 -5.15
CA LYS A 41 -11.61 13.87 -5.28
C LYS A 41 -10.94 12.83 -4.37
N PRO A 42 -9.92 12.09 -4.86
CA PRO A 42 -9.17 11.18 -4.02
C PRO A 42 -8.38 11.96 -2.98
N VAL A 43 -8.53 11.58 -1.70
CA VAL A 43 -7.83 12.22 -0.58
C VAL A 43 -6.88 11.29 0.15
N LYS A 44 -7.16 9.97 0.12
CA LYS A 44 -6.30 8.95 0.72
C LYS A 44 -6.30 7.67 -0.10
N ILE A 45 -5.16 6.98 -0.13
CA ILE A 45 -5.03 5.64 -0.68
C ILE A 45 -4.53 4.70 0.42
N LEU A 46 -5.16 3.52 0.52
CA LEU A 46 -4.62 2.38 1.24
C LEU A 46 -4.35 1.24 0.26
N LYS A 47 -3.11 0.78 0.22
CA LYS A 47 -2.68 -0.32 -0.63
C LYS A 47 -2.05 -1.44 0.18
N PRO A 48 -2.71 -2.61 0.29
CA PRO A 48 -2.08 -3.77 0.88
C PRO A 48 -1.05 -4.39 -0.07
N ILE A 49 0.15 -4.70 0.41
CA ILE A 49 1.24 -5.29 -0.38
C ILE A 49 1.83 -6.47 0.40
N TYR A 50 1.82 -7.65 -0.21
CA TYR A 50 2.57 -8.78 0.31
C TYR A 50 4.00 -8.75 -0.23
N LEU A 51 4.97 -8.67 0.67
CA LEU A 51 6.42 -8.63 0.41
C LEU A 51 7.14 -9.82 1.09
N GLY A 52 6.44 -10.95 1.25
CA GLY A 52 6.98 -12.19 1.84
C GLY A 52 7.26 -13.29 0.81
N GLN A 53 7.68 -12.94 -0.41
CA GLN A 53 8.03 -13.90 -1.46
C GLN A 53 9.21 -14.79 -1.02
N ASP A 54 9.28 -16.01 -1.56
CA ASP A 54 10.35 -16.96 -1.21
C ASP A 54 11.73 -16.59 -1.76
N ASP A 55 11.76 -15.73 -2.78
CA ASP A 55 12.98 -15.21 -3.39
C ASP A 55 13.17 -13.71 -3.04
N PRO A 56 14.33 -13.28 -2.52
CA PRO A 56 14.59 -11.88 -2.18
C PRO A 56 14.47 -10.92 -3.37
N SER A 57 14.90 -11.33 -4.57
CA SER A 57 14.79 -10.47 -5.76
C SER A 57 13.33 -10.21 -6.11
N ARG A 58 12.45 -11.22 -5.99
CA ARG A 58 11.00 -11.04 -6.17
C ARG A 58 10.36 -10.09 -5.15
N ILE A 59 10.91 -9.98 -3.94
CA ILE A 59 10.46 -8.96 -2.96
C ILE A 59 10.79 -7.57 -3.49
N LEU A 60 12.04 -7.35 -3.92
CA LEU A 60 12.50 -6.08 -4.47
C LEU A 60 11.75 -5.71 -5.74
N ASP A 61 11.56 -6.63 -6.68
CA ASP A 61 10.82 -6.40 -7.92
C ASP A 61 9.39 -5.94 -7.65
N HIS A 62 8.70 -6.58 -6.69
CA HIS A 62 7.35 -6.19 -6.33
C HIS A 62 7.32 -4.81 -5.66
N GLY A 63 8.29 -4.52 -4.79
CA GLY A 63 8.47 -3.19 -4.19
C GLY A 63 8.70 -2.12 -5.25
N ASN A 64 9.71 -2.31 -6.09
CA ASN A 64 10.08 -1.41 -7.19
C ASN A 64 8.92 -1.16 -8.15
N LYS A 65 8.12 -2.18 -8.47
CA LYS A 65 6.92 -2.00 -9.30
C LYS A 65 5.94 -0.99 -8.69
N TRP A 66 5.67 -1.09 -7.39
CA TRP A 66 4.74 -0.16 -6.71
C TRP A 66 5.36 1.21 -6.51
N LEU A 67 6.66 1.28 -6.27
CA LEU A 67 7.39 2.54 -6.20
C LEU A 67 7.32 3.30 -7.53
N PHE A 68 7.62 2.60 -8.63
CA PHE A 68 7.45 3.14 -9.98
C PHE A 68 6.01 3.60 -10.22
N THR A 69 5.02 2.78 -9.82
CA THR A 69 3.58 3.11 -9.97
C THR A 69 3.22 4.43 -9.29
N VAL A 70 3.62 4.62 -8.03
CA VAL A 70 3.33 5.84 -7.27
C VAL A 70 4.05 7.04 -7.87
N ASN A 71 5.34 6.90 -8.19
CA ASN A 71 6.12 7.98 -8.77
C ASN A 71 5.60 8.40 -10.15
N ARG A 72 5.24 7.42 -11.00
CA ARG A 72 4.71 7.67 -12.33
C ARG A 72 3.37 8.42 -12.28
N LEU A 73 2.49 8.02 -11.37
CA LEU A 73 1.14 8.58 -11.25
C LEU A 73 1.04 9.71 -10.22
N LYS A 74 2.15 10.21 -9.69
CA LYS A 74 2.19 11.16 -8.54
C LYS A 74 1.28 12.38 -8.70
N GLN A 75 1.10 12.88 -9.92
CA GLN A 75 0.23 14.03 -10.21
C GLN A 75 -1.28 13.73 -10.13
N LEU A 76 -1.66 12.44 -10.20
CA LEU A 76 -3.05 11.96 -10.16
C LEU A 76 -3.43 11.37 -8.79
N LEU A 77 -2.44 11.02 -7.97
CA LEU A 77 -2.64 10.41 -6.66
C LEU A 77 -2.76 11.50 -5.57
N PRO A 78 -3.49 11.23 -4.47
CA PRO A 78 -3.43 12.08 -3.29
C PRO A 78 -2.04 12.03 -2.65
N ARG A 79 -1.75 13.01 -1.80
CA ARG A 79 -0.50 13.01 -1.01
C ARG A 79 -0.49 11.90 0.05
N ASP A 80 -1.65 11.58 0.61
CA ASP A 80 -1.77 10.56 1.65
C ASP A 80 -1.89 9.17 1.01
N ILE A 81 -0.79 8.44 1.04
CA ILE A 81 -0.67 7.08 0.50
C ILE A 81 -0.10 6.18 1.59
N VAL A 82 -0.89 5.19 1.99
CA VAL A 82 -0.52 4.18 2.98
C VAL A 82 -0.33 2.83 2.30
N PHE A 83 0.86 2.24 2.47
CA PHE A 83 1.14 0.85 2.14
C PHE A 83 1.05 -0.01 3.39
N ALA A 84 0.06 -0.89 3.45
CA ALA A 84 -0.05 -1.92 4.48
C ALA A 84 0.72 -3.17 4.03
N VAL A 85 1.85 -3.42 4.66
CA VAL A 85 2.81 -4.45 4.23
C VAL A 85 2.79 -5.68 5.12
N GLU A 86 3.02 -6.85 4.53
CA GLU A 86 3.37 -8.06 5.28
C GLU A 86 4.64 -8.63 4.67
N GLY A 87 5.63 -8.91 5.51
CA GLY A 87 6.96 -9.39 5.11
C GLY A 87 7.23 -10.84 5.50
N PRO A 88 8.42 -11.36 5.16
CA PRO A 88 8.83 -12.70 5.55
C PRO A 88 9.08 -12.78 7.06
N THR A 89 8.92 -13.98 7.62
CA THR A 89 9.28 -14.30 9.01
C THR A 89 10.75 -14.75 9.11
N GLY A 90 11.36 -14.53 10.29
CA GLY A 90 12.74 -14.94 10.58
C GLY A 90 13.83 -14.03 10.00
N GLN A 91 15.07 -14.27 10.39
CA GLN A 91 16.24 -13.55 9.89
C GLN A 91 16.76 -14.23 8.62
N SER A 92 16.75 -13.51 7.48
CA SER A 92 17.20 -14.05 6.19
C SER A 92 17.51 -12.93 5.18
N SER A 93 18.09 -13.28 4.04
CA SER A 93 18.22 -12.38 2.88
C SER A 93 16.88 -11.76 2.45
N ARG A 94 15.78 -12.50 2.60
CA ARG A 94 14.42 -12.00 2.36
C ARG A 94 14.05 -10.86 3.30
N ARG A 95 14.45 -10.94 4.58
CA ARG A 95 14.19 -9.88 5.55
C ARG A 95 14.94 -8.60 5.21
N ARG A 96 16.16 -8.71 4.66
CA ARG A 96 16.91 -7.55 4.13
C ARG A 96 16.20 -6.93 2.93
N ALA A 97 15.85 -7.73 1.92
CA ALA A 97 15.10 -7.26 0.76
C ALA A 97 13.76 -6.61 1.13
N PHE A 98 13.05 -7.17 2.11
CA PHE A 98 11.86 -6.56 2.69
C PHE A 98 12.17 -5.17 3.26
N GLN A 99 13.18 -5.06 4.15
CA GLN A 99 13.54 -3.78 4.76
C GLN A 99 13.95 -2.73 3.72
N GLU A 100 14.73 -3.12 2.71
CA GLU A 100 15.12 -2.24 1.60
C GLU A 100 13.89 -1.67 0.86
N ALA A 101 12.89 -2.50 0.55
CA ALA A 101 11.66 -2.04 -0.08
C ALA A 101 10.88 -1.06 0.82
N ILE A 102 10.82 -1.32 2.12
CA ILE A 102 10.17 -0.44 3.10
C ILE A 102 10.86 0.92 3.17
N ASP A 103 12.19 0.93 3.18
CA ASP A 103 12.96 2.16 3.26
C ASP A 103 12.80 3.00 1.98
N GLN A 104 12.74 2.35 0.81
CA GLN A 104 12.47 3.03 -0.46
C GLN A 104 11.06 3.65 -0.52
N PHE A 105 10.04 2.97 0.02
CA PHE A 105 8.69 3.53 0.11
C PHE A 105 8.67 4.79 0.98
N ARG A 106 9.28 4.71 2.17
CA ARG A 106 9.36 5.85 3.09
C ARG A 106 10.14 7.02 2.50
N ALA A 107 11.24 6.75 1.80
CA ALA A 107 12.01 7.76 1.08
C ALA A 107 11.24 8.44 -0.06
N SER A 108 10.11 7.86 -0.49
CA SER A 108 9.22 8.38 -1.53
C SER A 108 7.91 8.94 -0.98
N ASP A 109 7.90 9.35 0.30
CA ASP A 109 6.76 9.93 1.01
C ASP A 109 5.54 8.99 1.14
N ILE A 110 5.74 7.67 1.06
CA ILE A 110 4.69 6.68 1.27
C ILE A 110 4.71 6.25 2.75
N GLN A 111 3.58 6.38 3.44
CA GLN A 111 3.42 5.84 4.78
C GLN A 111 3.39 4.32 4.72
N VAL A 112 4.10 3.64 5.62
CA VAL A 112 4.18 2.18 5.65
C VAL A 112 3.80 1.65 7.03
N VAL A 113 2.82 0.75 7.08
CA VAL A 113 2.33 0.11 8.31
C VAL A 113 2.34 -1.42 8.19
N ASP A 114 2.47 -2.12 9.31
CA ASP A 114 2.38 -3.58 9.32
C ASP A 114 0.92 -4.04 9.18
N ALA A 115 0.61 -4.73 8.08
CA ALA A 115 -0.73 -5.24 7.79
C ALA A 115 -1.20 -6.32 8.79
N THR A 116 -0.28 -6.94 9.52
CA THR A 116 -0.59 -7.94 10.56
C THR A 116 -0.92 -7.31 11.90
N ARG A 117 -0.65 -6.01 12.07
CA ARG A 117 -0.96 -5.24 13.28
C ARG A 117 -2.19 -4.39 13.05
N GLU A 118 -3.34 -4.91 13.48
CA GLU A 118 -4.66 -4.24 13.32
C GLU A 118 -4.62 -2.77 13.76
N HIS A 119 -4.01 -2.48 14.90
CA HIS A 119 -3.97 -1.12 15.43
C HIS A 119 -3.28 -0.13 14.49
N GLU A 120 -2.10 -0.47 13.93
CA GLU A 120 -1.37 0.40 13.00
C GLU A 120 -2.18 0.66 11.73
N LEU A 121 -2.84 -0.38 11.20
CA LEU A 121 -3.70 -0.26 10.04
C LEU A 121 -4.90 0.66 10.31
N LEU A 122 -5.54 0.54 11.46
CA LEU A 122 -6.70 1.36 11.82
C LEU A 122 -6.32 2.81 12.08
N GLU A 123 -5.17 3.07 12.70
CA GLU A 123 -4.67 4.44 12.91
C GLU A 123 -4.39 5.13 11.57
N ALA A 124 -3.67 4.47 10.66
CA ALA A 124 -3.34 5.04 9.35
C ALA A 124 -4.57 5.37 8.49
N VAL A 125 -5.66 4.62 8.68
CA VAL A 125 -6.90 4.88 7.95
C VAL A 125 -7.69 6.03 8.57
N ARG A 126 -7.60 6.26 9.89
CA ARG A 126 -8.33 7.31 10.62
C ARG A 126 -7.64 8.67 10.66
N SER A 127 -6.31 8.72 10.51
CA SER A 127 -5.49 9.94 10.56
C SER A 127 -5.76 10.90 9.41
#